data_AF-A0AA97D250-F1
#
_entry.id   AF-A0AA97D250-F1
#
_cell.length_a   1.000
_cell.length_b   1.000
_cell.length_c   1.000
_cell.angle_alpha   90.00
_cell.angle_beta   90.00
_cell.angle_gamma   90.00
#
_symmetry.space_group_name_H-M   'P 1'
#
loop_
_entity.id
_entity.type
_entity.pdbx_description
1 polymer ?
#
loop_
_entity_poly.entity_id
_entity_poly.type
_entity_poly.pdbx_seq_one_letter_code
_entity_poly.pdbx_strand_id
1 'polypeptide(L)' 'MKKINWNHMSELGLIERINREILHPLGLAICRQVESGVSEKILVADDGVFEYGPEINSKPLTYEQVQKKLMEFENEK' A
#
# COMPACT_ATOMS: atom_id res chain seq x y z
N MET A 1 9.55 -19.50 0.21
CA MET A 1 9.43 -18.06 -0.12
C MET A 1 8.51 -17.40 0.89
N LYS A 2 8.94 -16.30 1.52
CA LYS A 2 8.14 -15.51 2.46
C LYS A 2 6.97 -14.84 1.72
N LYS A 3 5.82 -14.70 2.38
CA LYS A 3 4.64 -14.02 1.84
C LYS A 3 4.11 -13.03 2.87
N ILE A 4 3.72 -11.85 2.41
CA ILE A 4 3.00 -10.84 3.19
C ILE A 4 1.71 -10.47 2.44
N ASN A 5 0.72 -9.95 3.15
CA ASN A 5 -0.56 -9.54 2.55
C ASN A 5 -0.57 -8.03 2.24
N TRP A 6 -1.69 -7.52 1.74
CA TRP A 6 -1.81 -6.10 1.39
C TRP A 6 -1.90 -5.18 2.62
N ASN A 7 -2.27 -5.69 3.80
CA ASN A 7 -2.18 -4.92 5.04
C ASN A 7 -0.72 -4.64 5.41
N HIS A 8 0.12 -5.66 5.36
CA HIS A 8 1.56 -5.49 5.57
C HIS A 8 2.15 -4.53 4.55
N MET A 9 1.79 -4.64 3.27
CA MET A 9 2.23 -3.67 2.24
C MET A 9 1.78 -2.24 2.55
N SER A 10 0.58 -2.06 3.11
CA SER A 10 0.10 -0.75 3.56
C SER A 10 0.90 -0.24 4.76
N GLU A 11 1.21 -1.09 5.74
CA GLU A 11 2.01 -0.70 6.90
C GLU A 11 3.45 -0.31 6.55
N LEU A 12 3.98 -0.87 5.46
CA LEU A 12 5.27 -0.48 4.91
C LEU A 12 5.21 0.87 4.17
N GLY A 13 4.04 1.48 4.02
CA GLY A 13 3.81 2.69 3.24
C GLY A 13 3.89 2.48 1.71
N LEU A 14 4.00 1.22 1.27
CA LEU A 14 4.28 0.90 -0.13
C LEU A 14 3.04 1.03 -1.02
N ILE A 15 1.83 0.73 -0.50
CA ILE A 15 0.59 0.93 -1.27
C ILE A 15 0.42 2.41 -1.60
N GLU A 16 0.56 3.29 -0.62
CA GLU A 16 0.45 4.74 -0.85
C GLU A 16 1.48 5.22 -1.86
N ARG A 17 2.74 4.77 -1.72
CA ARG A 17 3.81 5.14 -2.64
C ARG A 17 3.51 4.74 -4.08
N ILE A 18 3.13 3.48 -4.30
CA ILE A 18 2.78 2.97 -5.62
C ILE A 18 1.59 3.73 -6.19
N ASN A 19 0.56 3.94 -5.36
CA ASN A 19 -0.62 4.70 -5.76
C ASN A 19 -0.24 6.12 -6.16
N ARG A 20 0.46 6.86 -5.30
CA ARG A 20 0.79 8.28 -5.53
C ARG A 20 1.77 8.48 -6.69
N GLU A 21 2.82 7.67 -6.78
CA GLU A 21 3.89 7.86 -7.77
C GLU A 21 3.53 7.29 -9.14
N ILE A 22 2.76 6.19 -9.19
CA ILE A 22 2.56 5.42 -10.43
C ILE A 22 1.09 5.39 -10.87
N LEU A 23 0.16 5.02 -9.99
CA LEU A 23 -1.21 4.68 -10.40
C LEU A 23 -2.15 5.89 -10.48
N HIS A 24 -2.07 6.80 -9.51
CA HIS A 24 -2.90 8.00 -9.45
C HIS A 24 -2.74 8.90 -10.68
N PRO A 25 -1.53 9.14 -11.21
CA PRO A 25 -1.36 9.85 -12.48
C PRO A 25 -2.01 9.18 -13.70
N LEU A 26 -2.35 7.89 -13.59
CA LEU A 26 -3.02 7.10 -14.61
C LEU A 26 -4.52 6.91 -14.34
N GLY A 27 -5.05 7.56 -13.29
CA GLY A 27 -6.44 7.37 -12.85
C GLY A 27 -6.71 5.99 -12.24
N LEU A 28 -5.67 5.32 -11.71
CA LEU A 28 -5.77 3.99 -11.10
C LEU A 28 -5.42 4.02 -9.61
N ALA A 29 -5.95 3.08 -8.82
CA ALA A 29 -5.53 2.91 -7.43
C ALA A 29 -5.64 1.46 -6.94
N ILE A 30 -4.64 1.00 -6.19
CA ILE A 30 -4.73 -0.21 -5.38
C ILE A 30 -5.55 0.13 -4.12
N CYS A 31 -6.60 -0.65 -3.88
CA CYS A 31 -7.33 -0.66 -2.62
C CYS A 31 -7.18 -2.03 -1.95
N ARG A 32 -7.33 -2.10 -0.62
CA ARG A 32 -7.32 -3.37 0.10
C ARG A 32 -8.55 -3.49 0.99
N GLN A 33 -9.02 -4.71 1.16
CA GLN A 33 -9.96 -5.06 2.22
C GLN A 33 -9.14 -5.24 3.51
N VAL A 34 -9.36 -4.38 4.51
CA VAL A 34 -8.56 -4.40 5.75
C VAL A 34 -8.77 -5.69 6.53
N GLU A 35 -9.99 -6.23 6.54
CA GLU A 35 -10.32 -7.46 7.28
C GLU A 35 -9.61 -8.70 6.72
N SER A 36 -9.56 -8.83 5.39
CA SER A 36 -8.97 -10.00 4.73
C SER A 36 -7.51 -9.80 4.31
N GLY A 37 -7.04 -8.56 4.26
CA GLY A 37 -5.71 -8.20 3.73
C GLY A 37 -5.57 -8.47 2.23
N VAL A 38 -6.67 -8.59 1.49
CA VAL A 38 -6.71 -8.87 0.05
C VAL A 38 -6.98 -7.59 -0.75
N SER A 39 -6.38 -7.50 -1.94
CA SER A 39 -6.76 -6.55 -2.99
C SER A 39 -7.24 -7.36 -4.19
N GLU A 40 -8.55 -7.46 -4.38
CA GLU A 40 -9.12 -8.26 -5.47
C GLU A 40 -9.16 -7.52 -6.80
N LYS A 41 -9.17 -6.18 -6.75
CA LYS A 41 -9.42 -5.30 -7.89
C LYS A 41 -8.63 -4.00 -7.77
N ILE A 42 -8.40 -3.37 -8.92
CA ILE A 42 -7.89 -2.00 -9.05
C ILE A 42 -9.09 -1.07 -9.24
N LEU A 43 -9.03 0.10 -8.59
CA LEU A 43 -10.02 1.15 -8.76
C LEU A 43 -9.64 2.01 -9.97
N VAL A 44 -10.65 2.52 -10.66
CA VAL A 44 -10.51 3.45 -11.80
C VAL A 44 -11.24 4.73 -11.43
N ALA A 45 -10.60 5.87 -11.62
CA ALA A 45 -11.18 7.18 -11.35
C ALA A 45 -12.21 7.54 -12.44
N ASP A 46 -13.35 8.07 -12.02
CA ASP A 46 -14.42 8.47 -12.95
C ASP A 46 -14.03 9.71 -13.78
N ASP A 47 -13.20 10.60 -13.22
CA ASP A 47 -12.68 11.81 -13.85
C ASP A 47 -11.24 11.65 -14.39
N GLY A 48 -10.69 10.43 -14.29
CA GLY A 48 -9.36 10.08 -14.80
C GLY A 48 -8.19 10.39 -13.87
N VAL A 49 -8.42 10.89 -12.64
CA VAL A 49 -7.34 11.16 -11.67
C VAL A 49 -7.74 10.71 -10.26
N PHE A 50 -6.81 10.08 -9.53
CA PHE A 50 -6.95 9.90 -8.08
C PHE A 50 -6.04 10.86 -7.33
N GLU A 51 -6.54 11.46 -6.25
CA GLU A 51 -5.73 12.24 -5.32
C GLU A 51 -5.99 11.76 -3.89
N TYR A 52 -4.92 11.58 -3.13
CA TYR A 52 -5.06 11.40 -1.69
C TYR A 52 -5.41 12.74 -1.05
N GLY A 53 -6.27 12.70 -0.03
CA GLY A 53 -6.52 13.87 0.81
C GLY A 53 -5.21 14.41 1.43
N PRO A 54 -5.13 15.72 1.70
CA PRO A 54 -3.94 16.37 2.22
C PRO A 54 -3.46 15.82 3.58
N GLU A 55 -4.35 15.18 4.33
CA GLU A 55 -4.07 14.49 5.59
C GLU A 55 -3.27 13.19 5.42
N ILE A 56 -3.30 12.61 4.22
CA ILE A 56 -2.56 11.39 3.90
C ILE A 56 -1.19 11.79 3.34
N ASN A 57 -0.21 11.77 4.22
CA ASN A 57 1.19 12.04 3.90
C ASN A 57 2.06 11.00 4.62
N SER A 58 2.02 9.75 4.18
CA SER A 58 2.94 8.75 4.71
C SER A 58 4.28 8.86 3.98
N LYS A 59 5.35 8.92 4.77
CA LYS A 59 6.69 8.73 4.24
C LYS A 59 6.92 7.23 4.11
N PRO A 60 7.26 6.72 2.92
CA PRO A 60 7.64 5.32 2.77
C PRO A 60 8.77 4.98 3.74
N LEU A 61 8.73 3.79 4.31
CA LEU A 61 9.78 3.32 5.20
C LEU A 61 11.12 3.18 4.45
N THR A 62 12.22 3.38 5.17
CA THR A 62 13.56 3.08 4.64
C THR A 62 13.74 1.58 4.45
N TYR A 63 14.78 1.19 3.70
CA TYR A 63 15.09 -0.22 3.49
C TYR A 63 15.28 -0.97 4.82
N GLU A 64 16.02 -0.39 5.77
CA GLU A 64 16.29 -1.00 7.07
C GLU A 64 15.00 -1.18 7.88
N GLN A 65 14.12 -0.17 7.85
CA GLN A 65 12.81 -0.23 8.52
C GLN A 65 11.90 -1.29 7.89
N VAL A 66 11.91 -1.41 6.56
CA VAL A 66 11.19 -2.47 5.85
C VAL A 66 11.72 -3.85 6.25
N GLN A 67 13.03 -4.06 6.27
CA GLN A 67 13.61 -5.35 6.68
C GLN A 67 13.24 -5.70 8.12
N LYS A 68 13.27 -4.72 9.03
CA LYS A 68 12.87 -4.91 10.42
C LYS A 68 11.39 -5.32 10.53
N LYS A 69 10.47 -4.57 9.91
CA LYS A 69 9.04 -4.90 9.93
C LYS A 69 8.73 -6.26 9.31
N LEU A 70 9.44 -6.60 8.23
CA LEU A 70 9.32 -7.92 7.64
C LEU A 70 9.65 -9.02 8.66
N MET A 71 10.72 -8.87 9.46
CA MET A 71 11.03 -9.83 10.55
C MET A 71 9.96 -9.85 11.64
N GLU A 72 9.36 -8.70 11.98
CA GLU A 72 8.27 -8.61 12.97
C GLU A 72 7.03 -9.40 12.51
N PHE A 73 6.60 -9.23 11.26
CA PHE A 73 5.45 -9.95 10.68
C PHE A 73 5.61 -11.49 10.65
N GLU A 74 6.83 -12.02 10.78
CA GLU A 74 7.03 -13.47 10.90
C GLU A 74 6.67 -14.02 12.28
N ASN A 75 6.81 -13.18 13.30
CA ASN A 75 6.57 -13.55 14.69
C ASN A 75 5.11 -13.38 15.10
N GLU A 76 4.27 -12.80 14.24
CA GLU A 76 2.82 -12.62 14.43
C GLU A 76 1.99 -13.87 14.06
N LYS A 77 2.64 -15.02 13.85
CA LYS A 77 1.99 -16.30 13.53
C LYS A 77 1.45 -17.03 14.75
#